data_AF-A0A5N7BLR3-F1
#
_entry.id   AF-A0A5N7BLR3-F1
#
_cell.length_a   1.000
_cell.length_b   1.000
_cell.length_c   1.000
_cell.angle_alpha   90.00
_cell.angle_beta   90.00
_cell.angle_gamma   90.00
#
_symmetry.space_group_name_H-M   'P 1'
#
loop_
_entity.id
_entity.type
_entity.pdbx_description
1 polymer ?
#
loop_
_entity_poly.entity_id
_entity_poly.type
_entity_poly.pdbx_seq_one_letter_code
_entity_poly.pdbx_strand_id
1 'polypeptide(L)'
;MAMLGGSQSGGFHVLDRDSTFEEAYMTLWKMLTTYRFDGIDLNIEEPMLQRDINRLIDRLRADFGQAFIITLSPVARALQGKPHLSGFSYLLLERERGNKINFYNAQFYNSWGTLDTPNDYDEIVAAGFGRS
;
A
#
# COMPACT_ATOMS: atom_id res chain seq x y z
N MET A 1 13.09 -5.76 5.03
CA MET A 1 11.68 -5.46 4.62
C MET A 1 11.14 -6.59 3.76
N ALA A 2 9.87 -6.95 3.90
CA ALA A 2 9.18 -7.95 3.06
C ALA A 2 8.22 -7.25 2.07
N MET A 3 7.82 -7.93 0.99
CA MET A 3 6.74 -7.47 0.09
C MET A 3 5.60 -8.49 0.12
N LEU A 4 4.35 -8.02 0.20
CA LEU A 4 3.14 -8.83 0.12
C LEU A 4 2.37 -8.49 -1.17
N GLY A 5 1.94 -9.53 -1.91
CA GLY A 5 1.13 -9.39 -3.12
C GLY A 5 1.95 -9.34 -4.40
N GLY A 6 1.66 -8.36 -5.25
CA GLY A 6 2.19 -8.22 -6.61
C GLY A 6 1.27 -8.79 -7.68
N SER A 7 1.82 -9.01 -8.88
CA SER A 7 1.07 -9.33 -10.10
C SER A 7 0.22 -10.61 -10.03
N GLN A 8 0.44 -11.47 -9.04
CA GLN A 8 -0.40 -12.64 -8.78
C GLN A 8 -1.49 -12.30 -7.78
N SER A 9 -2.74 -12.25 -8.25
CA SER A 9 -3.92 -12.01 -7.42
C SER A 9 -4.15 -13.12 -6.39
N GLY A 10 -4.75 -12.77 -5.24
CA GLY A 10 -5.20 -13.69 -4.19
C GLY A 10 -4.64 -13.36 -2.81
N GLY A 11 -3.53 -12.62 -2.74
CA GLY A 11 -2.84 -12.30 -1.49
C GLY A 11 -3.65 -11.38 -0.57
N PHE A 12 -4.42 -10.45 -1.13
CA PHE A 12 -5.23 -9.50 -0.35
C PHE A 12 -6.69 -9.95 -0.16
N HIS A 13 -7.22 -10.83 -1.02
CA HIS A 13 -8.58 -11.38 -0.89
C HIS A 13 -8.84 -12.14 0.43
N VAL A 14 -7.80 -12.64 1.10
CA VAL A 14 -7.93 -13.27 2.43
C VAL A 14 -7.79 -12.26 3.57
N LEU A 15 -7.22 -11.09 3.28
CA LEU A 15 -7.03 -9.97 4.22
C LEU A 15 -8.15 -8.91 4.12
N ASP A 16 -8.99 -8.96 3.11
CA ASP A 16 -10.13 -8.05 2.96
C ASP A 16 -11.47 -8.61 3.51
N ARG A 17 -11.55 -9.92 3.77
CA ARG A 17 -12.75 -10.56 4.35
C ARG A 17 -12.69 -10.67 5.87
N ASP A 18 -13.75 -10.22 6.54
CA ASP A 18 -13.87 -10.28 8.01
C ASP A 18 -13.69 -11.70 8.56
N SER A 19 -14.21 -12.72 7.87
CA SER A 19 -14.17 -14.11 8.33
C SER A 19 -12.79 -14.77 8.26
N THR A 20 -11.89 -14.27 7.41
CA THR A 20 -10.54 -14.83 7.22
C THR A 20 -9.43 -13.91 7.69
N PHE A 21 -9.74 -12.63 7.95
CA PHE A 21 -8.76 -11.60 8.24
C PHE A 21 -7.82 -11.98 9.38
N GLU A 22 -8.35 -12.41 10.53
CA GLU A 22 -7.51 -12.69 11.70
C GLU A 22 -6.55 -13.85 11.46
N GLU A 23 -6.99 -14.94 10.83
CA GLU A 23 -6.13 -16.09 10.55
C GLU A 23 -5.02 -15.72 9.54
N ALA A 24 -5.40 -15.05 8.46
CA ALA A 24 -4.46 -14.59 7.45
C ALA A 24 -3.46 -13.57 8.02
N TYR A 25 -3.95 -12.60 8.79
CA TYR A 25 -3.12 -11.58 9.43
C TYR A 25 -2.17 -12.20 10.46
N MET A 26 -2.61 -13.12 11.31
CA MET A 26 -1.74 -13.76 12.29
C MET A 26 -0.66 -14.62 11.62
N THR A 27 -0.95 -15.22 10.46
CA THR A 27 0.04 -15.91 9.64
C THR A 27 1.11 -14.93 9.12
N LEU A 28 0.68 -13.78 8.59
CA LEU A 28 1.58 -12.70 8.16
C LEU A 28 2.42 -12.17 9.32
N TRP A 29 1.79 -11.86 10.45
CA TRP A 29 2.44 -11.36 11.66
C TRP A 29 3.51 -12.34 12.17
N LYS A 30 3.19 -13.63 12.21
CA LYS A 30 4.14 -14.67 12.63
C LYS A 30 5.35 -14.73 11.69
N MET A 31 5.13 -14.60 10.38
CA MET A 31 6.24 -14.55 9.41
C MET A 31 7.11 -13.31 9.63
N LEU A 32 6.50 -12.12 9.72
CA LEU A 32 7.20 -10.86 9.92
C LEU A 32 8.07 -10.87 11.17
N THR A 33 7.54 -11.41 12.28
CA THR A 33 8.26 -11.50 13.56
C THR A 33 9.33 -12.60 13.56
N THR A 34 9.03 -13.79 13.05
CA THR A 34 9.97 -14.92 13.00
C THR A 34 11.25 -14.54 12.25
N TYR A 35 11.09 -13.88 11.11
CA TYR A 35 12.21 -13.47 10.26
C TYR A 35 12.74 -12.07 10.57
N ARG A 36 12.18 -11.39 11.58
CA ARG A 36 12.62 -10.08 12.08
C ARG A 36 12.70 -9.03 10.98
N PHE A 37 11.65 -8.93 10.18
CA PHE A 37 11.55 -7.88 9.17
C PHE A 37 11.32 -6.51 9.83
N ASP A 38 12.05 -5.49 9.39
CA ASP A 38 11.88 -4.11 9.88
C ASP A 38 10.67 -3.39 9.26
N GLY A 39 9.98 -4.02 8.30
CA GLY A 39 8.88 -3.41 7.57
C GLY A 39 8.26 -4.31 6.51
N ILE A 40 7.18 -3.80 5.90
CA ILE A 40 6.42 -4.41 4.82
C ILE A 40 6.09 -3.41 3.71
N ASP A 41 6.19 -3.86 2.47
CA ASP A 41 5.59 -3.22 1.29
C ASP A 41 4.31 -3.96 0.91
N LEU A 42 3.19 -3.24 0.84
CA LEU A 42 1.92 -3.77 0.39
C LEU A 42 1.77 -3.45 -1.11
N ASN A 43 2.08 -4.42 -1.96
CA ASN A 43 1.97 -4.28 -3.41
C ASN A 43 0.61 -4.81 -3.89
N ILE A 44 -0.42 -3.96 -3.79
CA ILE A 44 -1.81 -4.32 -4.09
C ILE A 44 -2.10 -4.12 -5.58
N GLU A 45 -2.01 -5.19 -6.36
CA GLU A 45 -2.34 -5.22 -7.80
C GLU A 45 -3.69 -5.90 -8.10
N GLU A 46 -4.60 -5.90 -7.12
CA GLU A 46 -5.98 -6.39 -7.22
C GLU A 46 -6.97 -5.48 -6.48
N PRO A 47 -8.26 -5.42 -6.86
CA PRO A 47 -9.22 -4.53 -6.20
C PRO A 47 -9.44 -4.87 -4.72
N MET A 48 -9.29 -3.88 -3.85
CA MET A 48 -9.56 -3.97 -2.41
C MET A 48 -10.41 -2.77 -1.96
N LEU A 49 -11.29 -2.94 -0.98
CA LEU A 49 -12.10 -1.82 -0.47
C LEU A 49 -11.27 -0.89 0.43
N GLN A 50 -11.64 0.40 0.45
CA GLN A 50 -10.98 1.41 1.30
C GLN A 50 -10.93 1.01 2.78
N ARG A 51 -12.04 0.49 3.30
CA ARG A 51 -12.15 0.05 4.70
C ARG A 51 -11.11 -1.01 5.04
N ASP A 52 -10.84 -1.91 4.11
CA ASP A 52 -10.05 -3.11 4.39
C ASP A 52 -8.55 -2.81 4.33
N ILE A 53 -8.09 -1.95 3.40
CA ILE A 53 -6.71 -1.44 3.43
C ILE A 53 -6.47 -0.56 4.66
N ASN A 54 -7.44 0.27 5.05
CA ASN A 54 -7.38 1.07 6.27
C ASN A 54 -7.23 0.15 7.51
N ARG A 55 -8.02 -0.93 7.60
CA ARG A 55 -7.91 -1.94 8.67
C ARG A 55 -6.53 -2.58 8.73
N LEU A 56 -5.98 -3.00 7.59
CA LEU A 56 -4.67 -3.66 7.53
C LEU A 56 -3.55 -2.74 8.01
N ILE A 57 -3.52 -1.49 7.53
CA ILE A 57 -2.52 -0.49 7.96
C ILE A 57 -2.67 -0.16 9.44
N ASP A 58 -3.91 -0.01 9.92
CA ASP A 58 -4.18 0.26 11.34
C ASP A 58 -3.68 -0.87 12.23
N ARG A 59 -3.93 -2.12 11.83
CA ARG A 59 -3.51 -3.31 12.57
C ARG A 59 -1.99 -3.50 12.57
N LEU A 60 -1.33 -3.36 11.41
CA LEU A 60 0.13 -3.40 11.32
C LEU A 60 0.78 -2.35 12.22
N ARG A 61 0.26 -1.11 12.17
CA ARG A 61 0.82 -0.02 12.96
C ARG A 61 0.60 -0.22 14.46
N ALA A 62 -0.54 -0.79 14.87
CA ALA A 62 -0.82 -1.12 16.26
C ALA A 62 0.12 -2.20 16.81
N ASP A 63 0.40 -3.24 16.03
CA ASP A 63 1.15 -4.41 16.50
C ASP A 63 2.68 -4.22 16.43
N PHE A 64 3.18 -3.46 15.45
CA PHE A 64 4.63 -3.27 15.24
C PHE A 64 5.15 -1.88 15.66
N GLY A 65 4.26 -0.93 15.95
CA GLY A 65 4.63 0.41 16.40
C GLY A 65 5.18 1.34 15.30
N GLN A 66 5.64 2.52 15.68
CA GLN A 66 6.03 3.59 14.73
C GLN A 66 7.34 3.32 13.98
N ALA A 67 8.23 2.51 14.55
CA ALA A 67 9.52 2.20 13.93
C ALA A 67 9.40 1.23 12.74
N PHE A 68 8.33 0.44 12.68
CA PHE A 68 8.11 -0.51 11.60
C PHE A 68 7.78 0.20 10.28
N ILE A 69 8.47 -0.14 9.21
CA ILE A 69 8.30 0.55 7.94
C ILE A 69 7.07 -0.02 7.22
N ILE A 70 6.11 0.82 6.87
CA ILE A 70 4.94 0.45 6.06
C ILE A 70 5.00 1.26 4.77
N THR A 71 5.04 0.56 3.65
CA THR A 71 5.07 1.15 2.31
C THR A 71 3.99 0.52 1.44
N LEU A 72 3.62 1.20 0.37
CA LEU A 72 2.74 0.67 -0.67
C LEU A 72 3.39 0.90 -2.03
N SER A 73 3.05 0.06 -3.01
CA SER A 73 3.58 0.13 -4.39
C SER A 73 2.50 0.54 -5.42
N PRO A 74 1.90 1.74 -5.32
CA PRO A 74 0.90 2.19 -6.30
C PRO A 74 1.51 2.36 -7.67
N VAL A 75 0.73 2.05 -8.69
CA VAL A 75 1.01 2.56 -10.04
C VAL A 75 0.88 4.10 -10.08
N ALA A 76 1.72 4.82 -10.82
CA ALA A 76 1.82 6.28 -10.73
C ALA A 76 0.47 7.00 -10.93
N ARG A 77 -0.34 6.55 -11.89
CA ARG A 77 -1.71 7.03 -12.12
C ARG A 77 -2.63 6.94 -10.91
N ALA A 78 -2.44 5.98 -10.00
CA ALA A 78 -3.23 5.85 -8.77
C ALA A 78 -3.01 7.06 -7.85
N LEU A 79 -1.77 7.55 -7.75
CA LEU A 79 -1.42 8.74 -6.98
C LEU A 79 -1.92 10.04 -7.63
N GLN A 80 -2.17 10.02 -8.94
CA GLN A 80 -2.82 11.12 -9.68
C GLN A 80 -4.35 11.07 -9.58
N GLY A 81 -4.94 10.13 -8.83
CA GLY A 81 -6.39 9.93 -8.73
C GLY A 81 -7.04 9.37 -10.01
N LYS A 82 -6.25 8.79 -10.92
CA LYS A 82 -6.70 8.19 -12.18
C LYS A 82 -6.96 6.68 -12.00
N PRO A 83 -7.70 6.02 -12.92
CA PRO A 83 -7.95 4.58 -12.84
C PRO A 83 -6.67 3.74 -12.68
N HIS A 84 -6.72 2.72 -11.81
CA HIS A 84 -5.58 1.90 -11.40
C HIS A 84 -6.01 0.50 -10.88
N LEU A 85 -5.04 -0.28 -10.38
CA LEU A 85 -5.21 -1.70 -10.03
C LEU A 85 -5.89 -1.98 -8.68
N SER A 86 -5.53 -1.21 -7.64
CA SER A 86 -5.81 -1.55 -6.23
C SER A 86 -7.25 -1.33 -5.75
N GLY A 87 -8.14 -0.73 -6.56
CA GLY A 87 -9.55 -0.50 -6.22
C GLY A 87 -9.86 0.65 -5.24
N PHE A 88 -9.13 0.77 -4.12
CA PHE A 88 -9.30 1.87 -3.16
C PHE A 88 -8.64 3.17 -3.64
N SER A 89 -8.99 4.31 -3.05
CA SER A 89 -8.39 5.60 -3.41
C SER A 89 -7.11 5.86 -2.61
N TYR A 90 -5.97 6.01 -3.29
CA TYR A 90 -4.72 6.41 -2.64
C TYR A 90 -4.77 7.84 -2.07
N LEU A 91 -5.50 8.75 -2.72
CA LEU A 91 -5.73 10.11 -2.20
C LEU A 91 -6.47 10.08 -0.86
N LEU A 92 -7.50 9.24 -0.77
CA LEU A 92 -8.26 9.04 0.46
C LEU A 92 -7.40 8.37 1.54
N LEU A 93 -6.62 7.36 1.15
CA LEU A 93 -5.73 6.65 2.05
C LEU A 93 -4.67 7.59 2.66
N GLU A 94 -4.02 8.42 1.83
CA GLU A 94 -3.03 9.40 2.30
C GLU A 94 -3.65 10.40 3.28
N ARG A 95 -4.83 10.94 2.94
CA ARG A 95 -5.54 11.88 3.82
C ARG A 95 -5.88 11.27 5.17
N GLU A 96 -6.27 10.00 5.21
CA GLU A 96 -6.78 9.34 6.42
C GLU A 96 -5.71 8.59 7.22
N ARG A 97 -4.62 8.14 6.58
CA ARG A 97 -3.62 7.22 7.13
C ARG A 97 -2.19 7.51 6.66
N GLY A 98 -1.93 8.63 5.97
CA GLY A 98 -0.59 9.00 5.50
C GLY A 98 0.44 9.06 6.64
N ASN A 99 0.02 9.48 7.84
CA ASN A 99 0.88 9.46 9.04
C ASN A 99 1.26 8.05 9.55
N LYS A 100 0.69 6.98 8.98
CA LYS A 100 1.04 5.58 9.25
C LYS A 100 1.78 4.93 8.08
N ILE A 101 2.03 5.65 6.99
CA ILE A 101 2.71 5.18 5.80
C ILE A 101 4.02 5.94 5.66
N ASN A 102 5.12 5.23 5.44
CA ASN A 102 6.44 5.85 5.39
C ASN A 102 6.71 6.51 4.03
N PHE A 103 6.35 5.85 2.93
CA PHE A 103 6.42 6.37 1.57
C PHE A 103 5.71 5.43 0.59
N TYR A 104 5.56 5.89 -0.66
CA TYR A 104 5.00 5.14 -1.78
C TYR A 104 6.10 4.78 -2.79
N ASN A 105 6.23 3.48 -3.10
CA ASN A 105 7.06 2.94 -4.18
C ASN A 105 6.33 3.10 -5.53
N ALA A 106 6.17 4.33 -5.99
CA ALA A 106 5.38 4.64 -7.19
C ALA A 106 5.95 3.99 -8.46
N GLN A 107 5.09 3.27 -9.20
CA GLN A 107 5.47 2.56 -10.42
C GLN A 107 5.28 3.44 -11.66
N PHE A 108 6.38 3.93 -12.24
CA PHE A 108 6.42 4.73 -13.48
C PHE A 108 6.80 3.87 -14.69
N TYR A 109 6.13 2.73 -14.84
CA TYR A 109 6.37 1.76 -15.91
C TYR A 109 5.07 1.03 -16.27
N ASN A 110 5.13 0.09 -17.23
CA ASN A 110 3.98 -0.71 -17.69
C ASN A 110 2.77 0.14 -18.13
N SER A 111 3.03 1.29 -18.76
CA SER A 111 2.01 2.25 -19.22
C SER A 111 1.19 2.92 -18.11
N TRP A 112 1.62 2.82 -16.85
CA TRP A 112 0.98 3.49 -15.73
C TRP A 112 1.58 4.85 -15.36
N GLY A 113 2.63 5.27 -16.07
CA GLY A 113 3.35 6.52 -15.90
C GLY A 113 4.74 6.40 -16.53
N THR A 114 5.45 7.51 -16.66
CA THR A 114 6.83 7.57 -17.17
C THR A 114 7.69 8.55 -16.37
N LEU A 115 9.00 8.33 -16.40
CA LEU A 115 10.02 9.27 -15.93
C LEU A 115 10.82 9.91 -17.08
N ASP A 116 10.37 9.75 -18.33
CA ASP A 116 11.00 10.40 -19.50
C ASP A 116 10.94 11.94 -19.41
N THR A 117 9.93 12.45 -18.69
CA THR A 117 9.76 13.86 -18.33
C THR A 117 9.29 13.95 -16.88
N PRO A 118 9.47 15.09 -16.18
CA PRO A 118 9.03 15.22 -14.78
C PRO A 118 7.51 15.31 -14.61
N ASN A 119 6.74 15.49 -15.70
CA ASN A 119 5.31 15.82 -15.64
C ASN A 119 4.48 14.86 -14.77
N ASP A 120 4.66 13.54 -14.91
CA ASP A 120 3.89 12.57 -14.11
C ASP A 120 4.21 12.68 -12.61
N TYR A 121 5.47 12.97 -12.27
CA TYR A 121 5.90 13.20 -10.90
C TYR A 121 5.33 14.53 -10.36
N ASP A 122 5.38 15.60 -11.15
CA ASP A 122 4.83 16.90 -10.80
C ASP A 122 3.31 16.84 -10.57
N GLU A 123 2.58 16.07 -11.38
CA GLU A 123 1.14 15.80 -11.16
C GLU A 123 0.89 15.08 -9.82
N ILE A 124 1.74 14.13 -9.43
CA ILE A 124 1.63 13.42 -8.15
C ILE A 124 1.89 14.37 -6.98
N VAL A 125 2.92 15.22 -7.08
CA VAL A 125 3.19 16.25 -6.07
C VAL A 125 2.02 17.23 -5.96
N ALA A 126 1.47 17.69 -7.09
CA ALA A 126 0.31 18.57 -7.13
C ALA A 126 -0.96 17.91 -6.57
N ALA A 127 -1.08 16.58 -6.63
CA ALA A 127 -2.16 15.82 -6.03
C ALA A 127 -2.03 15.63 -4.50
N GLY A 128 -0.93 16.11 -3.89
CA GLY A 128 -0.74 16.15 -2.44
C GLY A 128 0.30 15.17 -1.90
N PHE A 129 1.03 14.43 -2.75
CA PHE A 129 2.05 13.47 -2.33
C PHE A 129 3.47 14.05 -2.22
N GLY A 130 3.59 15.33 -1.83
CA GLY A 130 4.86 16.01 -1.59
C GLY A 130 5.23 16.06 -0.10
N ARG A 131 6.53 16.16 0.23
CA ARG A 131 7.00 16.30 1.62
C ARG A 131 6.28 17.45 2.34
N SER A 132 5.73 17.15 3.53
CA SER A 132 5.42 18.16 4.56
C SER A 132 6.65 18.44 5.42
#